data_AF-A0A7Y2CED2-F1
#
_entry.id   AF-A0A7Y2CED2-F1
#
_cell.length_a   1.000
_cell.length_b   1.000
_cell.length_c   1.000
_cell.angle_alpha   90.00
_cell.angle_beta   90.00
_cell.angle_gamma   90.00
#
_symmetry.space_group_name_H-M   'P 1'
#
loop_
_entity.id
_entity.type
_entity.pdbx_description
1 polymer ?
#
loop_
_entity_poly.entity_id
_entity_poly.type
_entity_poly.pdbx_seq_one_letter_code
_entity_poly.pdbx_strand_id
1 'polypeptide(L)'
;MGKPIESITIVGGGTSGWLSATFLARAMQTEIASGRMTITLIESPNIPIVGVGEATSPALPQLFQFIGLDEKKFIKNANVAFKLSGYFDGWNVNKDGSPRKWVNPFVGSYNIAGRSPCYYYLKYGRETGEDFSSIVSPCPAMIDQNKGPRIPG
;
A
#
# COMPACT_ATOMS: atom_id res chain seq x y z
N MET A 1 -31.36 19.13 12.80
CA MET A 1 -30.51 17.96 12.49
C MET A 1 -31.24 17.09 11.49
N GLY A 2 -30.55 16.54 10.49
CA GLY A 2 -31.15 15.64 9.49
C GLY A 2 -31.50 14.27 10.06
N LYS A 3 -32.36 13.53 9.38
CA LYS A 3 -32.64 12.12 9.71
C LYS A 3 -31.36 11.28 9.52
N PRO A 4 -31.10 10.26 10.36
CA PRO A 4 -30.00 9.33 10.16
C PRO A 4 -30.09 8.62 8.80
N ILE A 5 -28.93 8.24 8.25
CA ILE A 5 -28.89 7.38 7.07
C ILE A 5 -29.22 5.95 7.51
N GLU A 6 -30.12 5.29 6.79
CA GLU A 6 -30.58 3.91 7.10
C GLU A 6 -30.26 2.91 5.98
N SER A 7 -29.84 3.41 4.81
CA SER A 7 -29.50 2.58 3.66
C SER A 7 -28.36 3.17 2.85
N ILE A 8 -27.43 2.31 2.43
CA ILE A 8 -26.32 2.64 1.52
C ILE A 8 -26.33 1.63 0.37
N THR A 9 -26.39 2.14 -0.86
CA THR A 9 -26.20 1.32 -2.08
C THR A 9 -24.85 1.64 -2.71
N ILE A 10 -24.02 0.61 -2.89
CA ILE A 10 -22.73 0.65 -3.57
C ILE A 10 -22.96 0.11 -4.99
N VAL A 11 -22.78 0.96 -5.99
CA VAL A 11 -22.93 0.59 -7.40
C VAL A 11 -21.54 0.38 -8.00
N GLY A 12 -21.23 -0.87 -8.35
CA GLY A 12 -19.93 -1.30 -8.83
C GLY A 12 -19.28 -2.31 -7.89
N GLY A 13 -18.90 -3.46 -8.44
CA GLY A 13 -18.12 -4.49 -7.74
C GLY A 13 -16.62 -4.24 -7.82
N GLY A 14 -15.86 -5.33 -7.96
CA GLY A 14 -14.40 -5.30 -7.98
C GLY A 14 -13.79 -4.86 -6.64
N THR A 15 -12.48 -4.56 -6.64
CA THR A 15 -11.73 -4.26 -5.42
C THR A 15 -12.33 -3.09 -4.63
N SER A 16 -12.65 -1.97 -5.29
CA SER A 16 -13.18 -0.77 -4.63
C SER A 16 -14.57 -0.99 -4.03
N GLY A 17 -15.48 -1.67 -4.76
CA GLY A 17 -16.83 -1.94 -4.30
C GLY A 17 -16.84 -2.84 -3.07
N TRP A 18 -16.14 -3.96 -3.15
CA TRP A 18 -16.08 -4.94 -2.06
C TRP A 18 -15.34 -4.40 -0.84
N LEU A 19 -14.22 -3.68 -1.00
CA LEU A 19 -13.54 -3.03 0.12
C LEU A 19 -14.44 -1.98 0.80
N SER A 20 -15.21 -1.20 0.02
CA SER A 20 -16.16 -0.24 0.59
C SER A 20 -17.26 -0.93 1.38
N ALA A 21 -17.84 -2.00 0.83
CA ALA A 21 -18.89 -2.78 1.50
C ALA A 21 -18.38 -3.39 2.81
N THR A 22 -17.21 -4.04 2.79
CA THR A 22 -16.62 -4.67 3.99
C THR A 22 -16.24 -3.62 5.04
N PHE A 23 -15.64 -2.51 4.64
CA PHE A 23 -15.29 -1.43 5.57
C PHE A 23 -16.54 -0.85 6.25
N LEU A 24 -17.57 -0.51 5.48
CA LEU A 24 -18.82 0.05 6.00
C LEU A 24 -19.57 -0.97 6.87
N ALA A 25 -19.61 -2.24 6.47
CA ALA A 25 -20.23 -3.30 7.26
C ALA A 25 -19.57 -3.47 8.63
N ARG A 26 -18.23 -3.33 8.68
CA ARG A 26 -17.49 -3.33 9.94
C ARG A 26 -17.73 -2.07 10.76
N ALA A 27 -17.68 -0.89 10.13
CA ALA A 27 -17.85 0.39 10.79
C ALA A 27 -19.26 0.57 11.41
N MET A 28 -20.28 0.01 10.76
CA MET A 28 -21.70 0.13 11.16
C MET A 28 -22.28 -1.20 11.66
N GLN A 29 -21.43 -2.06 12.22
CA GLN A 29 -21.82 -3.41 12.64
C GLN A 29 -23.00 -3.41 13.63
N THR A 30 -23.05 -2.43 14.53
CA THR A 30 -24.11 -2.29 15.56
C THR A 30 -25.44 -1.87 14.93
N GLU A 31 -25.41 -0.94 13.98
CA GLU A 31 -26.58 -0.44 13.26
C GLU A 31 -27.16 -1.53 12.35
N ILE A 32 -26.30 -2.30 11.70
CA ILE A 32 -26.71 -3.47 10.91
C ILE A 32 -27.33 -4.54 11.82
N ALA A 33 -26.69 -4.87 12.95
CA ALA A 33 -27.20 -5.86 13.90
C ALA A 33 -28.55 -5.45 14.53
N SER A 34 -28.81 -4.15 14.67
CA SER A 34 -30.09 -3.60 15.15
C SER A 34 -31.13 -3.37 14.05
N GLY A 35 -30.82 -3.70 12.79
CA GLY A 35 -31.72 -3.52 11.65
C GLY A 35 -31.92 -2.07 11.21
N ARG A 36 -31.11 -1.13 11.73
CA ARG A 36 -31.19 0.31 11.41
C ARG A 36 -30.37 0.72 10.20
N MET A 37 -29.53 -0.17 9.68
CA MET A 37 -28.68 0.08 8.52
C MET A 37 -28.72 -1.12 7.57
N THR A 38 -28.92 -0.85 6.28
CA THR A 38 -28.79 -1.83 5.20
C THR A 38 -27.72 -1.37 4.21
N ILE A 39 -26.76 -2.25 3.91
CA ILE A 39 -25.76 -2.03 2.85
C ILE A 39 -26.05 -2.99 1.71
N THR A 40 -26.22 -2.46 0.50
CA THR A 40 -26.43 -3.25 -0.72
C THR A 40 -25.30 -2.96 -1.70
N LEU A 41 -24.67 -4.00 -2.23
CA LEU A 41 -23.70 -3.89 -3.33
C LEU A 41 -24.34 -4.44 -4.60
N ILE A 42 -24.23 -3.70 -5.70
CA ILE A 42 -24.70 -4.10 -7.02
C ILE A 42 -23.49 -4.19 -7.93
N GLU A 43 -23.18 -5.38 -8.44
CA GLU A 43 -22.11 -5.61 -9.41
C GLU A 43 -22.63 -6.16 -10.73
N SER A 44 -21.93 -5.84 -11.83
CA SER A 44 -22.27 -6.35 -13.15
C SER A 44 -21.80 -7.80 -13.28
N PRO A 45 -22.68 -8.75 -13.66
CA PRO A 45 -22.26 -10.12 -13.91
C PRO A 45 -21.47 -10.27 -15.22
N ASN A 46 -21.53 -9.26 -16.11
CA ASN A 46 -21.10 -9.37 -17.50
C ASN A 46 -19.83 -8.56 -17.82
N ILE A 47 -19.40 -7.67 -16.93
CA ILE A 47 -18.20 -6.85 -17.14
C ILE A 47 -17.12 -7.35 -16.19
N PRO A 48 -16.11 -8.09 -16.68
CA PRO A 48 -15.03 -8.56 -15.84
C PRO A 48 -14.15 -7.40 -15.38
N ILE A 49 -13.50 -7.57 -14.24
CA ILE A 49 -12.46 -6.65 -13.78
C ILE A 49 -11.22 -6.75 -14.67
N VAL A 50 -10.50 -5.64 -14.82
CA VAL A 50 -9.22 -5.61 -15.53
C VAL A 50 -8.13 -6.16 -14.62
N GLY A 51 -7.66 -7.37 -14.91
CA GLY A 51 -6.63 -8.06 -14.11
C GLY A 51 -5.19 -7.74 -14.55
N VAL A 52 -4.73 -6.50 -14.37
CA VAL A 52 -3.34 -6.09 -14.70
C VAL A 52 -2.37 -6.22 -13.51
N GLY A 53 -2.87 -6.65 -12.36
CA GLY A 53 -2.15 -6.65 -11.09
C GLY A 53 -2.29 -5.32 -10.36
N GLU A 54 -2.41 -5.38 -9.03
CA GLU A 54 -2.56 -4.20 -8.18
C GLU A 54 -1.40 -4.14 -7.18
N ALA A 55 -0.80 -2.96 -7.04
CA ALA A 55 0.22 -2.70 -6.04
C ALA A 55 -0.39 -1.92 -4.88
N THR A 56 -0.09 -2.33 -3.65
CA THR A 56 -0.66 -1.71 -2.45
C THR A 56 0.34 -0.78 -1.76
N SER A 57 -0.13 -0.18 -0.66
CA SER A 57 0.62 0.71 0.23
C SER A 57 0.79 0.02 1.61
N PRO A 58 1.79 0.40 2.43
CA PRO A 58 1.97 -0.14 3.79
C PRO A 58 0.79 0.04 4.76
N ALA A 59 -0.28 0.75 4.34
CA ALA A 59 -1.52 0.93 5.10
C ALA A 59 -2.51 -0.26 5.00
N LEU A 60 -2.26 -1.22 4.09
CA LEU A 60 -3.18 -2.35 3.88
C LEU A 60 -3.34 -3.27 5.11
N PRO A 61 -2.29 -3.60 5.88
CA PRO A 61 -2.46 -4.44 7.07
C PRO A 61 -3.38 -3.81 8.13
N GLN A 62 -3.37 -2.48 8.28
CA GLN A 62 -4.28 -1.77 9.18
C GLN A 62 -5.73 -1.88 8.72
N LEU A 63 -5.97 -1.82 7.41
CA LEU A 63 -7.30 -2.06 6.84
C LEU A 63 -7.76 -3.49 7.14
N PHE A 64 -6.91 -4.50 6.93
CA PHE A 64 -7.21 -5.90 7.22
C PHE A 64 -7.55 -6.11 8.70
N GLN A 65 -6.74 -5.53 9.60
CA GLN A 65 -7.01 -5.57 11.03
C GLN A 65 -8.37 -4.95 11.37
N PHE A 66 -8.69 -3.79 10.79
CA PHE A 66 -9.96 -3.12 11.03
C PHE A 66 -11.14 -4.01 10.62
N ILE A 67 -11.14 -4.51 9.38
CA ILE A 67 -12.21 -5.36 8.85
C ILE A 67 -12.21 -6.78 9.41
N GLY A 68 -11.21 -7.16 10.21
CA GLY A 68 -11.08 -8.50 10.79
C GLY A 68 -10.64 -9.57 9.79
N LEU A 69 -9.97 -9.18 8.70
CA LEU A 69 -9.41 -10.10 7.73
C LEU A 69 -8.06 -10.65 8.21
N ASP A 70 -7.93 -11.98 8.21
CA ASP A 70 -6.66 -12.66 8.51
C ASP A 70 -5.69 -12.47 7.33
N GLU A 71 -4.64 -11.67 7.55
CA GLU A 71 -3.61 -11.37 6.56
C GLU A 71 -2.93 -12.64 6.03
N LYS A 72 -2.68 -13.66 6.87
CA LYS A 72 -2.05 -14.91 6.41
C LYS A 72 -2.97 -15.66 5.47
N LYS A 73 -4.27 -15.72 5.78
CA LYS A 73 -5.26 -16.34 4.87
C LYS A 73 -5.33 -15.55 3.57
N PHE A 74 -5.34 -14.23 3.62
CA PHE A 74 -5.34 -13.41 2.42
C PHE A 74 -4.11 -13.71 1.54
N ILE A 75 -2.90 -13.64 2.11
CA ILE A 75 -1.64 -13.90 1.41
C ILE A 75 -1.64 -15.29 0.75
N LYS A 76 -2.13 -16.32 1.46
CA LYS A 76 -2.17 -17.71 0.94
C LYS A 76 -3.18 -17.91 -0.19
N ASN A 77 -4.25 -17.12 -0.25
CA ASN A 77 -5.35 -17.33 -1.21
C ASN A 77 -5.36 -16.34 -2.38
N ALA A 78 -4.68 -15.19 -2.28
CA ALA A 78 -4.76 -14.11 -3.26
C ALA A 78 -3.57 -14.01 -4.22
N ASN A 79 -2.71 -15.03 -4.30
CA ASN A 79 -1.52 -15.07 -5.20
C ASN A 79 -0.68 -13.79 -5.14
N VAL A 80 -0.40 -13.30 -3.93
CA VAL A 80 0.26 -12.01 -3.73
C VAL A 80 1.78 -12.11 -3.90
N ALA A 81 2.40 -10.97 -4.25
CA ALA A 81 3.83 -10.75 -4.14
C ALA A 81 4.12 -9.61 -3.14
N PHE A 82 5.29 -9.63 -2.52
CA PHE A 82 5.70 -8.57 -1.59
C PHE A 82 6.32 -7.39 -2.33
N LYS A 83 5.87 -6.18 -2.00
CA LYS A 83 6.40 -4.92 -2.53
C LYS A 83 7.26 -4.22 -1.48
N LEU A 84 8.56 -4.13 -1.74
CA LEU A 84 9.53 -3.48 -0.85
C LEU A 84 9.61 -1.95 -1.03
N SER A 85 9.50 -1.49 -2.27
CA SER A 85 9.65 -0.07 -2.63
C SER A 85 8.97 0.23 -3.96
N GLY A 86 8.83 1.51 -4.30
CA GLY A 86 8.73 1.93 -5.71
C GLY A 86 10.12 1.92 -6.35
N TYR A 87 10.23 1.47 -7.60
CA TYR A 87 11.46 1.50 -8.39
C TYR A 87 11.28 2.43 -9.58
N PHE A 88 12.22 3.35 -9.78
CA PHE A 88 12.16 4.37 -10.82
C PHE A 88 13.40 4.26 -11.70
N ASP A 89 13.18 4.04 -13.00
CA ASP A 89 14.23 3.90 -14.02
C ASP A 89 13.98 4.92 -15.13
N GLY A 90 14.97 5.75 -15.44
CA GLY A 90 14.89 6.72 -16.54
C GLY A 90 13.95 7.90 -16.31
N TRP A 91 13.44 8.10 -15.09
CA TRP A 91 12.69 9.30 -14.70
C TRP A 91 13.58 10.54 -14.57
N ASN A 92 14.89 10.34 -14.49
CA ASN A 92 15.90 11.39 -14.48
C ASN A 92 17.18 10.86 -15.15
N VAL A 93 18.13 11.75 -15.43
CA VAL A 93 19.42 11.41 -16.06
C VAL A 93 20.59 11.81 -15.16
N ASN A 94 21.67 11.05 -15.24
CA ASN A 94 22.95 11.39 -14.65
C ASN A 94 23.64 12.49 -15.47
N LYS A 95 24.74 13.04 -14.95
CA LYS A 95 25.51 14.10 -15.63
C LYS A 95 26.07 13.66 -16.99
N ASP A 96 26.34 12.37 -17.15
CA ASP A 96 26.82 11.77 -18.40
C ASP A 96 25.69 11.44 -19.39
N GLY A 97 24.44 11.77 -19.04
CA GLY A 97 23.25 11.49 -19.86
C GLY A 97 22.68 10.08 -19.71
N SER A 98 23.28 9.21 -18.89
CA SER A 98 22.73 7.88 -18.64
C SER A 98 21.44 7.94 -17.81
N PRO A 99 20.47 7.00 -18.00
CA PRO A 99 19.27 6.91 -17.16
C PRO A 99 19.63 6.69 -15.69
N ARG A 100 19.03 7.48 -14.80
CA ARG A 100 19.20 7.31 -13.36
C ARG A 100 18.17 6.33 -12.81
N LYS A 101 18.64 5.46 -11.91
CA LYS A 101 17.85 4.47 -11.19
C LYS A 101 17.82 4.82 -9.71
N TRP A 102 16.64 4.77 -9.10
CA TRP A 102 16.49 5.01 -7.66
C TRP A 102 15.23 4.33 -7.13
N VAL A 103 15.15 4.17 -5.81
CA VAL A 103 13.96 3.59 -5.17
C VAL A 103 13.33 4.55 -4.17
N ASN A 104 12.01 4.45 -4.02
CA ASN A 104 11.26 5.05 -2.92
C ASN A 104 10.89 3.94 -1.91
N PRO A 105 11.72 3.69 -0.88
CA PRO A 105 11.54 2.57 0.02
C PRO A 105 10.44 2.84 1.05
N PHE A 106 9.71 1.80 1.44
CA PHE A 106 8.75 1.87 2.54
C PHE A 106 9.44 1.76 3.91
N VAL A 107 10.40 2.65 4.16
CA VAL A 107 11.05 2.78 5.47
C VAL A 107 10.35 3.85 6.29
N GLY A 108 10.18 3.60 7.59
CA GLY A 108 9.62 4.59 8.50
C GLY A 108 10.50 5.83 8.57
N SER A 109 9.89 6.99 8.82
CA SER A 109 10.63 8.20 9.14
C SER A 109 11.33 8.05 10.47
N TYR A 110 12.65 8.19 10.50
CA TYR A 110 13.44 8.29 11.72
C TYR A 110 14.29 9.56 11.68
N ASN A 111 14.65 10.07 12.85
CA ASN A 111 15.54 11.22 12.98
C ASN A 111 16.89 10.78 13.55
N ILE A 112 17.96 11.36 13.04
CA ILE A 112 19.31 11.24 13.59
C ILE A 112 19.59 12.54 14.33
N ALA A 113 19.82 12.47 15.65
CA ALA A 113 20.05 13.65 16.50
C ALA A 113 19.06 14.82 16.25
N GLY A 114 17.77 14.49 16.12
CA GLY A 114 16.69 15.47 15.94
C GLY A 114 16.53 16.03 14.51
N ARG A 115 17.27 15.51 13.52
CA ARG A 115 17.13 15.91 12.11
C ARG A 115 16.82 14.73 11.21
N SER A 116 16.12 15.00 10.11
CA SER A 116 15.92 14.02 9.05
C SER A 116 17.28 13.56 8.49
N PRO A 117 17.43 12.27 8.15
CA PRO A 117 18.61 11.74 7.45
C PRO A 117 18.96 12.54 6.19
N CYS A 118 17.96 13.15 5.52
CA CYS A 118 18.18 14.03 4.38
C CYS A 118 19.15 15.18 4.68
N TYR A 119 19.11 15.74 5.90
CA TYR A 119 20.03 16.82 6.30
C TYR A 119 21.48 16.36 6.25
N TYR A 120 21.77 15.20 6.84
CA TYR A 120 23.12 14.64 6.87
C TYR A 120 23.57 14.19 5.48
N TYR A 121 22.68 13.60 4.68
CA TYR A 121 22.98 13.27 3.30
C TYR A 121 23.37 14.50 2.49
N LEU A 122 22.56 15.57 2.55
CA LEU A 122 22.85 16.79 1.81
C LEU A 122 24.16 17.45 2.24
N LYS A 123 24.51 17.35 3.53
CA LYS A 123 25.71 17.98 4.10
C LYS A 123 26.99 17.14 3.92
N TYR A 124 26.88 15.82 3.97
CA TYR A 124 28.05 14.92 4.03
C TYR A 124 28.00 13.76 3.02
N GLY A 125 26.80 13.30 2.65
CA GLY A 125 26.61 12.11 1.82
C GLY A 125 26.66 12.37 0.31
N ARG A 126 26.39 13.59 -0.17
CA ARG A 126 26.37 13.87 -1.62
C ARG A 126 27.71 13.66 -2.31
N GLU A 127 28.81 13.79 -1.56
CA GLU A 127 30.17 13.67 -2.08
C GLU A 127 30.58 12.21 -2.32
N THR A 128 29.88 11.24 -1.72
CA THR A 128 30.18 9.80 -1.91
C THR A 128 29.74 9.28 -3.28
N GLY A 129 28.87 10.03 -3.97
CA GLY A 129 28.27 9.59 -5.24
C GLY A 129 27.13 8.57 -5.09
N GLU A 130 26.85 8.11 -3.87
CA GLU A 130 25.75 7.18 -3.60
C GLU A 130 24.39 7.88 -3.60
N ASP A 131 23.37 7.16 -4.08
CA ASP A 131 21.98 7.59 -4.01
C ASP A 131 21.48 7.60 -2.56
N PHE A 132 20.71 8.64 -2.21
CA PHE A 132 20.14 8.80 -0.87
C PHE A 132 19.44 7.52 -0.36
N SER A 133 18.64 6.89 -1.24
CA SER A 133 17.88 5.68 -0.92
C SER A 133 18.76 4.48 -0.53
N SER A 134 19.99 4.39 -1.06
CA SER A 134 20.96 3.33 -0.73
C SER A 134 21.59 3.52 0.65
N ILE A 135 21.68 4.76 1.11
CA ILE A 135 22.25 5.09 2.42
C ILE A 135 21.22 4.89 3.55
N VAL A 136 19.95 5.23 3.30
CA VAL A 136 18.91 5.24 4.35
C VAL A 136 18.03 4.00 4.37
N SER A 137 18.22 3.07 3.44
CA SER A 137 17.40 1.87 3.34
C SER A 137 18.18 0.67 2.82
N PRO A 138 17.92 -0.54 3.34
CA PRO A 138 18.45 -1.77 2.75
C PRO A 138 17.70 -2.18 1.47
N CYS A 139 16.60 -1.52 1.10
CA CYS A 139 15.76 -1.93 -0.02
C CYS A 139 16.51 -2.02 -1.36
N PRO A 140 17.37 -1.06 -1.77
CA PRO A 140 18.17 -1.19 -2.99
C PRO A 140 18.95 -2.51 -3.05
N ALA A 141 19.75 -2.78 -2.01
CA ALA A 141 20.56 -3.99 -1.94
C ALA A 141 19.73 -5.27 -1.95
N MET A 142 18.56 -5.28 -1.30
CA MET A 142 17.66 -6.42 -1.34
C MET A 142 17.04 -6.64 -2.72
N ILE A 143 16.66 -5.57 -3.41
CA ILE A 143 16.07 -5.61 -4.76
C ILE A 143 17.11 -6.15 -5.76
N ASP A 144 18.34 -5.63 -5.71
CA ASP A 144 19.43 -6.08 -6.59
C ASP A 144 19.74 -7.58 -6.42
N GLN A 145 19.52 -8.12 -5.21
CA GLN A 145 19.73 -9.53 -4.89
C GLN A 145 18.46 -10.40 -5.02
N ASN A 146 17.36 -9.84 -5.51
CA ASN A 146 16.04 -10.51 -5.57
C ASN A 146 15.62 -11.12 -4.23
N LYS A 147 15.84 -10.39 -3.13
CA LYS A 147 15.44 -10.78 -1.77
C LYS A 147 14.14 -10.11 -1.39
N GLY A 148 13.38 -10.79 -0.53
CA GLY A 148 12.11 -10.30 0.01
C GLY A 148 11.85 -10.88 1.40
N PRO A 149 10.79 -10.39 2.07
CA PRO A 149 10.40 -10.93 3.37
C PRO A 149 10.01 -12.41 3.21
N ARG A 150 10.28 -13.20 4.25
CA ARG A 150 9.90 -14.61 4.28
C ARG A 150 8.37 -14.72 4.34
N ILE A 151 7.79 -15.57 3.49
CA ILE A 151 6.34 -15.85 3.54
C ILE A 151 6.01 -16.43 4.93
N PRO A 152 5.00 -15.88 5.64
CA PRO A 152 4.55 -16.45 6.90
C PRO A 152 4.08 -17.90 6.72
N GLY A 153 4.61 -18.80 7.56
CA GLY A 153 4.10 -20.17 7.72
C GLY A 153 2.66 -20.18 8.21
#